data_AF-R8HEI8-F1
#
_entry.id   AF-R8HEI8-F1
#
_cell.length_a   1.000
_cell.length_b   1.000
_cell.length_c   1.000
_cell.angle_alpha   90.00
_cell.angle_beta   90.00
_cell.angle_gamma   90.00
#
_symmetry.space_group_name_H-M   'P 1'
#
loop_
_entity.id
_entity.type
_entity.pdbx_description
1 polymer ?
#
loop_
_entity_poly.entity_id
_entity_poly.type
_entity_poly.pdbx_seq_one_letter_code
_entity_poly.pdbx_strand_id
1 'polypeptide(L)'
;MLGIAKKYKKVIRAVREINEGEKDTGVIKARFGAYKSVIECVKETTNDFIFIFDPKGIFYEDTHKEKREQGYHIFKHDLLAGYETLQIDVNRKAVVYISVETEVSTYQDRGEALSSFLQSLIECKNIRPIHLIFYQYDLYPIPHMEQFLRESATYDIHNSIIFESQSTLQHIYGKEAEKRIISSYNTTILA
;
A
#
# COMPACT_ATOMS: atom_id res chain seq x y z
N MET A 1 0.79 -21.74 13.71
CA MET A 1 1.35 -20.46 13.21
C MET A 1 2.81 -20.54 12.70
N LEU A 2 3.40 -21.72 12.46
CA LEU A 2 4.80 -21.85 11.98
C LEU A 2 4.95 -22.04 10.45
N GLY A 3 3.86 -22.20 9.71
CA GLY A 3 3.89 -22.50 8.27
C GLY A 3 4.17 -21.29 7.38
N ILE A 4 3.67 -20.11 7.78
CA ILE A 4 3.72 -18.88 6.98
C ILE A 4 5.16 -18.32 6.92
N ALA A 5 5.86 -18.24 8.05
CA ALA A 5 7.27 -17.82 8.12
C ALA A 5 8.21 -18.72 7.29
N LYS A 6 7.90 -20.01 7.18
CA LYS A 6 8.70 -20.98 6.40
C LYS A 6 8.52 -20.80 4.89
N LYS A 7 7.33 -20.36 4.44
CA LYS A 7 7.02 -20.04 3.04
C LYS A 7 7.79 -18.80 2.58
N TYR A 8 7.79 -17.72 3.37
CA TYR A 8 8.52 -16.50 3.06
C TYR A 8 10.04 -16.68 3.02
N LYS A 9 10.61 -17.53 3.89
CA LYS A 9 12.06 -17.82 3.88
C LYS A 9 12.54 -18.48 2.58
N LYS A 10 11.69 -19.31 1.95
CA LYS A 10 11.99 -19.91 0.64
C LYS A 10 11.94 -18.88 -0.50
N VAL A 11 10.95 -17.99 -0.47
CA VAL A 11 10.79 -16.93 -1.48
C VAL A 11 11.98 -15.94 -1.41
N ILE A 12 12.41 -15.55 -0.21
CA ILE A 12 13.57 -14.69 -0.01
C ILE A 12 14.86 -15.33 -0.54
N ARG A 13 15.04 -16.65 -0.37
CA ARG A 13 16.22 -17.37 -0.89
C ARG A 13 16.24 -17.39 -2.42
N ALA A 14 15.10 -17.63 -3.06
CA ALA A 14 14.99 -17.65 -4.52
C ALA A 14 15.28 -16.28 -5.16
N VAL A 15 14.90 -15.18 -4.51
CA VAL A 15 15.20 -13.81 -4.99
C VAL A 15 16.69 -13.48 -4.88
N ARG A 16 17.41 -14.07 -3.92
CA ARG A 16 18.84 -13.83 -3.74
C ARG A 16 19.68 -14.43 -4.86
N GLU A 17 19.27 -15.59 -5.38
CA GLU A 17 19.95 -16.31 -6.46
C GLU A 17 19.77 -15.65 -7.85
N ILE A 18 18.72 -14.84 -8.04
CA ILE A 18 18.43 -14.17 -9.34
C ILE A 18 19.26 -12.89 -9.53
N ASN A 19 19.77 -12.28 -8.45
CA ASN A 19 20.46 -10.98 -8.52
C ASN A 19 21.97 -11.07 -8.82
N GLU A 20 22.54 -12.26 -9.01
CA GLU A 20 23.99 -12.41 -9.29
C GLU A 20 24.38 -12.25 -10.77
N GLY A 21 23.43 -11.99 -11.67
CA GLY A 21 23.75 -11.87 -13.10
C GLY A 21 22.86 -10.89 -13.86
N GLU A 22 23.11 -9.58 -13.72
CA GLU A 22 23.03 -8.63 -14.85
C GLU A 22 23.44 -7.22 -14.40
N LYS A 23 24.52 -6.72 -14.99
CA LYS A 23 24.94 -5.31 -14.94
C LYS A 23 24.28 -4.60 -16.12
N ASP A 24 23.40 -3.63 -15.88
CA ASP A 24 23.37 -2.46 -16.77
C ASP A 24 22.73 -1.19 -16.17
N THR A 25 23.25 -0.09 -16.70
CA THR A 25 23.14 1.35 -16.49
C THR A 25 21.81 1.98 -16.00
N GLY A 26 21.93 2.88 -15.01
CA GLY A 26 21.50 4.26 -15.21
C GLY A 26 20.21 4.80 -14.56
N VAL A 27 19.48 4.04 -13.73
CA VAL A 27 18.46 4.58 -12.80
C VAL A 27 18.42 3.63 -11.60
N ILE A 28 18.65 4.12 -10.39
CA ILE A 28 18.59 3.29 -9.18
C ILE A 28 17.12 2.91 -8.94
N LYS A 29 16.70 1.80 -9.56
CA LYS A 29 15.47 1.07 -9.25
C LYS A 29 15.47 0.77 -7.75
N ALA A 30 14.54 1.35 -7.00
CA ALA A 30 14.06 0.69 -5.78
C ALA A 30 13.77 -0.78 -6.17
N ARG A 31 14.49 -1.71 -5.54
CA ARG A 31 14.73 -3.07 -6.07
C ARG A 31 13.41 -3.72 -6.50
N PHE A 32 13.29 -4.02 -7.79
CA PHE A 32 12.12 -4.69 -8.42
C PHE A 32 11.64 -5.94 -7.64
N GLY A 33 12.53 -6.59 -6.88
CA GLY A 33 12.19 -7.73 -6.01
C GLY A 33 11.25 -7.38 -4.84
N ALA A 34 11.40 -6.20 -4.22
CA ALA A 34 10.52 -5.76 -3.13
C ALA A 34 9.11 -5.50 -3.68
N TYR A 35 9.04 -4.80 -4.81
CA TYR A 35 7.82 -4.51 -5.54
C TYR A 35 7.06 -5.80 -5.91
N LYS A 36 7.77 -6.78 -6.50
CA LYS A 36 7.20 -8.08 -6.83
C LYS A 36 6.67 -8.82 -5.60
N SER A 37 7.40 -8.79 -4.48
CA SER A 37 6.92 -9.44 -3.25
C SER A 37 5.61 -8.86 -2.73
N VAL A 38 5.40 -7.55 -2.88
CA VAL A 38 4.16 -6.90 -2.43
C VAL A 38 3.02 -7.14 -3.41
N ILE A 39 3.27 -7.16 -4.72
CA ILE A 39 2.29 -7.63 -5.72
C ILE A 39 1.84 -9.05 -5.41
N GLU A 40 2.77 -9.97 -5.14
CA GLU A 40 2.42 -11.35 -4.81
C GLU A 40 1.64 -11.43 -3.48
N CYS A 41 1.97 -10.61 -2.48
CA CYS A 41 1.13 -10.47 -1.29
C CYS A 41 -0.28 -9.95 -1.61
N VAL A 42 -0.41 -8.99 -2.53
CA VAL A 42 -1.72 -8.51 -3.00
C VAL A 42 -2.48 -9.67 -3.63
N LYS A 43 -1.87 -10.40 -4.56
CA LYS A 43 -2.48 -11.56 -5.22
C LYS A 43 -2.94 -12.63 -4.23
N GLU A 44 -2.11 -12.96 -3.23
CA GLU A 44 -2.43 -13.97 -2.22
C GLU A 44 -3.42 -13.50 -1.13
N THR A 45 -3.61 -12.18 -0.92
CA THR A 45 -4.47 -11.71 0.17
C THR A 45 -5.94 -12.04 -0.04
N THR A 46 -6.61 -12.45 1.04
CA THR A 46 -8.01 -12.89 1.06
C THR A 46 -8.95 -11.92 1.78
N ASN A 47 -8.42 -10.77 2.22
CA ASN A 47 -9.19 -9.69 2.85
C ASN A 47 -10.33 -9.22 1.96
N ASP A 48 -11.52 -9.05 2.53
CA ASP A 48 -12.72 -8.72 1.74
C ASP A 48 -12.64 -7.32 1.12
N PHE A 49 -12.00 -6.36 1.80
CA PHE A 49 -11.87 -4.98 1.32
C PHE A 49 -10.41 -4.56 1.27
N ILE A 50 -9.93 -4.29 0.05
CA ILE A 50 -8.54 -3.92 -0.21
C ILE A 50 -8.53 -2.59 -0.95
N PHE A 51 -7.82 -1.61 -0.42
CA PHE A 51 -7.62 -0.32 -1.07
C PHE A 51 -6.13 -0.14 -1.36
N ILE A 52 -5.81 0.02 -2.64
CA ILE A 52 -4.45 0.10 -3.13
C ILE A 52 -4.27 1.49 -3.74
N PHE A 53 -3.51 2.33 -3.06
CA PHE A 53 -3.10 3.62 -3.60
C PHE A 53 -1.99 3.35 -4.60
N ASP A 54 -2.31 3.54 -5.89
CA ASP A 54 -1.55 3.12 -7.05
C ASP A 54 -1.43 4.27 -8.06
N PRO A 55 -0.61 5.30 -7.77
CA PRO A 55 -0.52 6.51 -8.58
C PRO A 55 -0.21 6.25 -10.05
N LYS A 56 0.59 5.22 -10.33
CA LYS A 56 1.05 4.84 -11.67
C LYS A 56 0.25 3.69 -12.29
N GLY A 57 -0.76 3.16 -11.61
CA GLY A 57 -1.59 2.06 -12.12
C GLY A 57 -0.88 0.70 -12.23
N ILE A 58 0.32 0.54 -11.67
CA ILE A 58 1.13 -0.67 -11.88
C ILE A 58 0.52 -1.86 -11.12
N PHE A 59 0.00 -1.64 -9.91
CA PHE A 59 -0.71 -2.70 -9.18
C PHE A 59 -1.97 -3.12 -9.93
N TYR A 60 -2.72 -2.17 -10.49
CA TYR A 60 -3.89 -2.49 -11.31
C TYR A 60 -3.51 -3.40 -12.46
N GLU A 61 -2.52 -3.00 -13.26
CA GLU A 61 -2.05 -3.77 -14.42
C GLU A 61 -1.69 -5.21 -14.05
N ASP A 62 -0.97 -5.39 -12.95
CA ASP A 62 -0.42 -6.69 -12.54
C ASP A 62 -1.40 -7.59 -11.77
N THR A 63 -2.43 -7.04 -11.10
CA THR A 63 -3.24 -7.82 -10.13
C THR A 63 -4.73 -7.89 -10.43
N HIS A 64 -5.29 -6.98 -11.25
CA HIS A 64 -6.75 -6.87 -11.38
C HIS A 64 -7.43 -8.12 -11.97
N LYS A 65 -6.79 -8.81 -12.92
CA LYS A 65 -7.35 -10.02 -13.55
C LYS A 65 -7.49 -11.14 -12.54
N GLU A 66 -6.42 -11.40 -11.81
CA GLU A 66 -6.40 -12.43 -10.76
C GLU A 66 -7.38 -12.11 -9.64
N LYS A 67 -7.48 -10.84 -9.21
CA LYS A 67 -8.48 -10.44 -8.22
C LYS A 67 -9.91 -10.63 -8.71
N ARG A 68 -10.18 -10.35 -9.98
CA ARG A 68 -11.49 -10.64 -10.58
C ARG A 68 -11.79 -12.14 -10.59
N GLU A 69 -10.80 -12.98 -10.92
CA GLU A 69 -10.93 -14.45 -10.89
C GLU A 69 -11.18 -14.98 -9.47
N GLN A 70 -10.62 -14.32 -8.46
CA GLN A 70 -10.89 -14.59 -7.04
C GLN A 70 -12.27 -14.08 -6.56
N GLY A 71 -13.07 -13.48 -7.44
CA GLY A 71 -14.44 -13.04 -7.15
C GLY A 71 -14.55 -11.61 -6.61
N TYR A 72 -13.47 -10.82 -6.62
CA TYR A 72 -13.53 -9.42 -6.19
C TYR A 72 -14.22 -8.55 -7.24
N HIS A 73 -15.00 -7.58 -6.74
CA HIS A 73 -15.37 -6.43 -7.55
C HIS A 73 -14.18 -5.48 -7.65
N ILE A 74 -13.89 -5.01 -8.87
CA ILE A 74 -12.72 -4.18 -9.14
C ILE A 74 -13.18 -2.76 -9.40
N PHE A 75 -12.72 -1.82 -8.57
CA PHE A 75 -12.96 -0.40 -8.72
C PHE A 75 -11.68 0.33 -9.08
N LYS A 76 -11.81 1.34 -9.94
CA LYS A 76 -10.81 2.40 -10.08
C LYS A 76 -11.39 3.67 -9.50
N HIS A 77 -10.59 4.42 -8.78
CA HIS A 77 -11.03 5.64 -8.13
C HIS A 77 -9.91 6.67 -8.12
N ASP A 78 -10.25 7.95 -8.21
CA ASP A 78 -9.30 9.04 -8.04
C ASP A 78 -9.36 9.54 -6.60
N LEU A 79 -8.22 9.61 -5.92
CA LEU A 79 -8.12 10.12 -4.56
C LEU A 79 -8.79 11.48 -4.39
N LEU A 80 -8.66 12.37 -5.39
CA LEU A 80 -9.21 13.72 -5.34
C LEU A 80 -10.73 13.77 -5.52
N ALA A 81 -11.35 12.68 -6.00
CA ALA A 81 -12.79 12.58 -6.15
C ALA A 81 -13.53 12.26 -4.85
N GLY A 82 -12.81 11.92 -3.77
CA GLY A 82 -13.38 11.66 -2.45
C GLY A 82 -14.11 10.31 -2.31
N TYR A 83 -14.08 9.75 -1.10
CA TYR A 83 -14.65 8.43 -0.80
C TYR A 83 -16.16 8.34 -1.07
N GLU A 84 -16.88 9.44 -0.90
CA GLU A 84 -18.33 9.55 -1.09
C GLU A 84 -18.80 9.17 -2.50
N THR A 85 -17.93 9.27 -3.51
CA THR A 85 -18.25 8.86 -4.89
C THR A 85 -18.07 7.35 -5.11
N LEU A 86 -17.49 6.64 -4.13
CA LEU A 86 -17.18 5.22 -4.18
C LEU A 86 -18.36 4.37 -3.70
N GLN A 87 -19.10 3.79 -4.63
CA GLN A 87 -20.26 2.94 -4.33
C GLN A 87 -19.84 1.48 -4.16
N ILE A 88 -19.31 1.15 -2.98
CA ILE A 88 -18.96 -0.23 -2.63
C ILE A 88 -20.18 -0.96 -2.06
N ASP A 89 -20.48 -2.15 -2.60
CA ASP A 89 -21.43 -3.09 -1.99
C ASP A 89 -20.75 -3.81 -0.82
N VAL A 90 -21.21 -3.55 0.40
CA VAL A 90 -20.67 -4.11 1.65
C VAL A 90 -20.83 -5.63 1.75
N ASN A 91 -21.65 -6.26 0.90
CA ASN A 91 -21.85 -7.72 0.91
C ASN A 91 -20.92 -8.46 -0.05
N ARG A 92 -20.03 -7.73 -0.76
CA ARG A 92 -19.14 -8.30 -1.77
C ARG A 92 -17.72 -7.85 -1.53
N LYS A 93 -16.78 -8.76 -1.75
CA LYS A 93 -15.36 -8.41 -1.71
C LYS A 93 -15.03 -7.38 -2.78
N ALA A 94 -14.22 -6.39 -2.44
CA ALA A 94 -13.84 -5.30 -3.33
C ALA A 94 -12.34 -5.02 -3.27
N VAL A 95 -11.74 -4.79 -4.43
CA VAL A 95 -10.42 -4.15 -4.56
C VAL A 95 -10.61 -2.79 -5.24
N VAL A 96 -10.15 -1.75 -4.57
CA VAL A 96 -10.17 -0.38 -5.08
C VAL A 96 -8.76 0.05 -5.40
N TYR A 97 -8.49 0.32 -6.67
CA TYR A 97 -7.23 0.91 -7.12
C TYR A 97 -7.41 2.43 -7.19
N ILE A 98 -6.71 3.13 -6.31
CA ILE A 98 -6.84 4.57 -6.12
C ILE A 98 -5.69 5.25 -6.85
N SER A 99 -5.98 5.96 -7.94
CA SER A 99 -5.02 6.84 -8.60
C SER A 99 -4.80 8.10 -7.78
N VAL A 100 -3.63 8.69 -7.93
CA VAL A 100 -3.27 9.96 -7.30
C VAL A 100 -2.78 10.86 -8.42
N GLU A 101 -3.62 11.81 -8.82
CA GLU A 101 -3.25 12.78 -9.84
C GLU A 101 -2.19 13.73 -9.26
N THR A 102 -1.09 13.91 -9.99
CA THR A 102 0.07 14.72 -9.54
C THR A 102 0.36 15.91 -10.44
N GLU A 103 -0.16 15.94 -11.67
CA GLU A 103 0.07 17.04 -12.62
C GLU A 103 -0.75 18.29 -12.27
N VAL A 104 -1.96 18.09 -11.73
CA VAL A 104 -2.89 19.19 -11.42
C VAL A 104 -3.14 19.39 -9.93
N SER A 105 -2.36 18.74 -9.07
CA SER A 105 -2.54 18.83 -7.62
C SER A 105 -1.24 19.17 -6.90
N THR A 106 -1.35 19.87 -5.78
CA THR A 106 -0.20 20.11 -4.90
C THR A 106 0.00 18.94 -3.93
N TYR A 107 1.17 18.94 -3.28
CA TYR A 107 1.46 18.00 -2.20
C TYR A 107 0.48 18.12 -1.03
N GLN A 108 0.04 19.35 -0.72
CA GLN A 108 -0.92 19.62 0.33
C GLN A 108 -2.31 19.08 -0.03
N ASP A 109 -2.79 19.34 -1.26
CA ASP A 109 -4.10 18.87 -1.72
C ASP A 109 -4.22 17.35 -1.60
N ARG A 110 -3.15 16.62 -1.97
CA ARG A 110 -3.11 15.15 -1.87
C ARG A 110 -3.12 14.67 -0.42
N GLY A 111 -2.40 15.36 0.46
CA GLY A 111 -2.41 15.06 1.89
C GLY A 111 -3.80 15.25 2.51
N GLU A 112 -4.49 16.35 2.18
CA GLU A 112 -5.83 16.65 2.67
C GLU A 112 -6.89 15.67 2.12
N ALA A 113 -6.83 15.36 0.82
CA ALA A 113 -7.70 14.37 0.20
C ALA A 113 -7.50 12.98 0.83
N LEU A 114 -6.24 12.59 1.07
CA LEU A 114 -5.93 11.34 1.74
C LEU A 114 -6.45 11.29 3.16
N SER A 115 -6.24 12.34 3.95
CA SER A 115 -6.79 12.43 5.32
C SER A 115 -8.31 12.29 5.33
N SER A 116 -9.01 12.97 4.41
CA SER A 116 -10.46 12.91 4.28
C SER A 116 -10.96 11.53 3.86
N PHE A 117 -10.26 10.90 2.92
CA PHE A 117 -10.54 9.54 2.47
C PHE A 117 -10.37 8.52 3.62
N LEU A 118 -9.27 8.60 4.36
CA LEU A 118 -8.98 7.72 5.49
C LEU A 118 -9.98 7.92 6.62
N GLN A 119 -10.38 9.16 6.91
CA GLN A 119 -11.44 9.47 7.88
C GLN A 119 -12.76 8.81 7.48
N SER A 120 -13.14 8.91 6.20
CA SER A 120 -14.36 8.26 5.68
C SER A 120 -14.30 6.74 5.83
N LEU A 121 -13.13 6.13 5.58
CA LEU A 121 -12.93 4.71 5.84
C LEU A 121 -13.04 4.38 7.33
N ILE A 122 -12.54 5.21 8.24
CA ILE A 122 -12.67 5.02 9.70
C ILE A 122 -14.15 5.01 10.11
N GLU A 123 -14.95 5.91 9.55
CA GLU A 123 -16.38 6.04 9.83
C GLU A 123 -17.22 4.89 9.23
N CYS A 124 -16.78 4.33 8.09
CA CYS A 124 -17.46 3.21 7.44
C CYS A 124 -17.16 1.86 8.10
N LYS A 125 -17.92 1.53 9.16
CA LYS A 125 -17.73 0.30 9.95
C LYS A 125 -18.17 -0.99 9.23
N ASN A 126 -18.97 -0.87 8.17
CA ASN A 126 -19.61 -2.03 7.52
C ASN A 126 -18.67 -2.79 6.55
N ILE A 127 -17.45 -2.30 6.34
CA ILE A 127 -16.48 -2.87 5.39
C ILE A 127 -15.19 -3.34 6.07
N ARG A 128 -15.26 -3.70 7.35
CA ARG A 128 -14.12 -4.26 8.10
C ARG A 128 -14.01 -5.78 7.92
N PRO A 129 -12.79 -6.35 7.95
CA PRO A 129 -11.47 -5.71 8.02
C PRO A 129 -11.07 -5.01 6.71
N ILE A 130 -10.30 -3.93 6.80
CA ILE A 130 -9.71 -3.25 5.62
C ILE A 130 -8.22 -3.54 5.52
N HIS A 131 -7.73 -3.74 4.30
CA HIS A 131 -6.30 -3.68 4.00
C HIS A 131 -5.97 -2.47 3.11
N LEU A 132 -5.20 -1.53 3.65
CA LEU A 132 -4.66 -0.38 2.93
C LEU A 132 -3.24 -0.66 2.46
N ILE A 133 -2.98 -0.38 1.19
CA ILE A 133 -1.67 -0.57 0.56
C ILE A 133 -1.26 0.74 -0.08
N PHE A 134 -0.14 1.30 0.36
CA PHE A 134 0.36 2.59 -0.08
C PHE A 134 1.64 2.42 -0.90
N TYR A 135 1.60 2.72 -2.20
CA TYR A 135 2.71 2.60 -3.12
C TYR A 135 3.23 3.96 -3.63
N GLN A 136 4.54 4.18 -3.58
CA GLN A 136 5.15 5.49 -3.85
C GLN A 136 4.59 6.56 -2.93
N TYR A 137 4.67 6.24 -1.65
CA TYR A 137 4.12 7.03 -0.56
C TYR A 137 4.63 8.48 -0.50
N ASP A 138 5.81 8.75 -1.08
CA ASP A 138 6.39 10.08 -1.23
C ASP A 138 5.51 11.05 -2.05
N LEU A 139 4.61 10.53 -2.88
CA LEU A 139 3.73 11.36 -3.68
C LEU A 139 2.55 11.93 -2.87
N TYR A 140 2.17 11.28 -1.76
CA TYR A 140 0.97 11.61 -0.97
C TYR A 140 1.17 11.17 0.49
N PRO A 141 2.00 11.87 1.28
CA PRO A 141 2.24 11.48 2.67
C PRO A 141 0.95 11.58 3.48
N ILE A 142 0.86 10.80 4.56
CA ILE A 142 -0.20 10.92 5.55
C ILE A 142 0.27 11.90 6.63
N PRO A 143 -0.40 13.05 6.81
CA PRO A 143 -0.14 13.91 7.95
C PRO A 143 -0.27 13.12 9.27
N HIS A 144 0.62 13.37 10.24
CA HIS A 144 0.60 12.71 11.55
C HIS A 144 0.61 11.17 11.48
N MET A 145 1.46 10.62 10.62
CA MET A 145 1.52 9.19 10.31
C MET A 145 1.51 8.23 11.51
N GLU A 146 2.25 8.55 12.58
CA GLU A 146 2.28 7.73 13.79
C GLU A 146 0.90 7.60 14.47
N GLN A 147 0.15 8.70 14.50
CA GLN A 147 -1.21 8.71 15.04
C GLN A 147 -2.14 7.89 14.16
N PHE A 148 -2.05 8.07 12.84
CA PHE A 148 -2.84 7.29 11.88
C PHE A 148 -2.60 5.79 12.03
N LEU A 149 -1.34 5.33 12.12
CA LEU A 149 -1.03 3.91 12.28
C LEU A 149 -1.59 3.33 13.58
N ARG A 150 -1.55 4.09 14.67
CA ARG A 150 -2.12 3.68 15.95
C ARG A 150 -3.64 3.60 15.89
N GLU A 151 -4.30 4.60 15.30
CA GLU A 151 -5.76 4.66 15.22
C GLU A 151 -6.31 3.64 14.22
N SER A 152 -5.71 3.50 13.04
CA SER A 152 -6.14 2.50 12.05
C SER A 152 -6.15 1.07 12.64
N ALA A 153 -5.19 0.72 13.48
CA ALA A 153 -5.17 -0.56 14.18
C ALA A 153 -6.37 -0.77 15.14
N THR A 154 -6.89 0.28 15.78
CA THR A 154 -8.08 0.15 16.64
C THR A 154 -9.37 -0.07 15.85
N TYR A 155 -9.36 0.26 14.56
CA TYR A 155 -10.49 0.10 13.66
C TYR A 155 -10.40 -1.13 12.75
N ASP A 156 -9.48 -2.08 12.98
CA ASP A 156 -9.29 -3.26 12.12
C ASP A 156 -8.92 -2.89 10.67
N ILE A 157 -8.05 -1.88 10.56
CA ILE A 157 -7.44 -1.42 9.32
C ILE A 157 -5.97 -1.81 9.34
N HIS A 158 -5.59 -2.72 8.44
CA HIS A 158 -4.21 -3.13 8.24
C HIS A 158 -3.54 -2.25 7.20
N ASN A 159 -2.31 -1.82 7.47
CA ASN A 159 -1.55 -0.96 6.57
C ASN A 159 -0.31 -1.68 6.03
N SER A 160 -0.05 -1.54 4.74
CA SER A 160 1.19 -1.94 4.09
C SER A 160 1.74 -0.76 3.31
N ILE A 161 2.97 -0.34 3.62
CA ILE A 161 3.54 0.90 3.07
C ILE A 161 4.84 0.59 2.37
N ILE A 162 4.92 1.07 1.14
CA ILE A 162 6.01 0.79 0.23
C ILE A 162 6.63 2.14 -0.13
N PHE A 163 7.87 2.33 0.29
CA PHE A 163 8.67 3.51 0.04
C PHE A 163 10.03 3.08 -0.49
N GLU A 164 10.67 3.95 -1.28
CA GLU A 164 11.91 3.61 -1.99
C GLU A 164 13.12 3.51 -1.05
N SER A 165 13.14 4.32 0.02
CA SER A 165 14.25 4.37 0.97
C SER A 165 13.83 4.92 2.33
N GLN A 166 14.57 4.55 3.39
CA GLN A 166 14.43 5.19 4.70
C GLN A 166 14.68 6.70 4.65
N SER A 167 15.58 7.16 3.79
CA SER A 167 15.84 8.60 3.61
C SER A 167 14.61 9.37 3.14
N THR A 168 13.72 8.73 2.37
CA THR A 168 12.44 9.32 1.95
C THR A 168 11.54 9.58 3.17
N LEU A 169 11.39 8.59 4.06
CA LEU A 169 10.62 8.77 5.30
C LEU A 169 11.24 9.82 6.22
N GLN A 170 12.57 9.85 6.33
CA GLN A 170 13.28 10.87 7.13
C GLN A 170 13.09 12.28 6.57
N HIS A 171 13.04 12.42 5.24
CA HIS A 171 12.79 13.71 4.60
C HIS A 171 11.36 14.20 4.87
N ILE A 172 10.38 13.30 4.82
CA ILE A 172 8.97 13.63 5.01
C ILE A 172 8.64 13.92 6.49
N TYR A 173 9.09 13.06 7.41
CA TYR A 173 8.67 13.11 8.83
C TYR A 173 9.77 13.53 9.81
N GLY A 174 11.01 13.63 9.35
CA GLY A 174 12.17 13.82 10.21
C GLY A 174 12.71 12.50 10.78
N LYS A 175 13.98 12.54 11.18
CA LYS A 175 14.74 11.36 11.65
C LYS A 175 14.10 10.63 12.83
N GLU A 176 13.57 11.36 13.80
CA GLU A 176 13.03 10.75 15.01
C GLU A 176 11.65 10.12 14.78
N ALA A 177 10.82 10.73 13.93
CA ALA A 177 9.53 10.16 13.56
C ALA A 177 9.70 8.92 12.67
N GLU A 178 10.65 8.94 11.72
CA GLU A 178 10.95 7.79 10.87
C GLU A 178 11.29 6.53 11.69
N LYS A 179 12.18 6.64 12.68
CA LYS A 179 12.50 5.52 13.59
C LYS A 179 11.26 4.97 14.28
N ARG A 180 10.39 5.85 14.80
CA ARG A 180 9.15 5.43 15.49
C ARG A 180 8.19 4.75 14.54
N ILE A 181 7.99 5.32 13.35
CA ILE A 181 7.17 4.74 12.28
C ILE A 181 7.66 3.32 11.95
N ILE A 182 8.95 3.14 11.66
CA ILE A 182 9.50 1.80 11.34
C ILE A 182 9.32 0.83 12.51
N SER A 183 9.59 1.28 13.74
CA SER A 183 9.44 0.42 14.93
C SER A 183 8.00 0.00 15.22
N SER A 184 7.01 0.75 14.71
CA SER A 184 5.59 0.44 14.89
C SER A 184 5.07 -0.66 13.96
N TYR A 185 5.82 -1.04 12.92
CA TYR A 185 5.42 -2.09 11.99
C TYR A 185 5.81 -3.49 12.48
N ASN A 186 4.83 -4.40 12.45
CA ASN A 186 5.03 -5.81 12.77
C ASN A 186 6.00 -6.53 11.81
N THR A 187 6.16 -6.03 10.58
CA THR A 187 7.08 -6.60 9.60
C THR A 187 7.65 -5.48 8.74
N THR A 188 8.98 -5.36 8.76
CA THR A 188 9.71 -4.47 7.86
C THR A 188 10.53 -5.34 6.91
N ILE A 189 10.32 -5.16 5.61
CA ILE A 189 11.13 -5.82 4.57
C ILE A 189 12.08 -4.77 4.01
N LEU A 190 13.36 -4.90 4.34
CA LEU A 190 14.41 -4.10 3.72
C LEU A 190 14.91 -4.84 2.50
N ALA A 191 14.68 -4.26 1.33
CA ALA A 191 15.13 -4.85 0.07
C ALA A 191 16.51 -4.36 -0.29
#